data_AF-A0A0A1Z7A2-F1
#
_entry.id   AF-A0A0A1Z7A2-F1
#
_cell.length_a   1.000
_cell.length_b   1.000
_cell.length_c   1.000
_cell.angle_alpha   90.00
_cell.angle_beta   90.00
_cell.angle_gamma   90.00
#
_symmetry.space_group_name_H-M   'P 1'
#
loop_
_entity.id
_entity.type
_entity.pdbx_description
1 polymer ?
#
loop_
_entity_poly.entity_id
_entity_poly.type
_entity_poly.pdbx_seq_one_letter_code
_entity_poly.pdbx_strand_id
1 'polypeptide(L)' 'MEDAVFSKNQNEEIDSINSYFECITECSIVDGHQECISRCLEIHLKGGNQNE' A
#
# COMPACT_ATOMS: atom_id res chain seq x y z
N MET A 1 18.16 23.16 14.19
CA MET A 1 16.72 23.03 13.91
C MET A 1 16.63 22.33 12.58
N GLU A 2 16.77 21.02 12.64
CA GLU A 2 16.84 20.10 11.50
C GLU A 2 15.97 18.90 11.93
N ASP A 3 15.53 18.04 11.02
CA ASP A 3 14.76 16.79 11.29
C ASP A 3 13.22 16.81 11.15
N ALA A 4 12.57 17.86 10.66
CA ALA A 4 11.12 17.80 10.40
C ALA A 4 10.72 17.20 9.03
N VAL A 5 11.69 16.92 8.14
CA VAL A 5 11.41 16.52 6.75
C VAL A 5 11.65 15.02 6.49
N PHE A 6 12.44 14.35 7.33
CA PHE A 6 12.78 12.92 7.15
C PHE A 6 11.71 11.96 7.68
N SER A 7 10.75 12.45 8.48
CA SER A 7 9.72 11.62 9.13
C SER A 7 8.42 11.49 8.32
N LYS A 8 8.22 12.31 7.28
CA LYS A 8 6.95 12.34 6.54
C LYS A 8 6.83 11.17 5.56
N ASN A 9 7.88 10.92 4.77
CA ASN A 9 7.90 9.83 3.79
C ASN A 9 7.87 8.44 4.45
N GLN A 10 8.59 8.26 5.58
CA GLN A 10 8.59 6.99 6.31
C GLN A 10 7.22 6.64 6.89
N ASN A 11 6.49 7.63 7.43
CA ASN A 11 5.13 7.40 7.89
C ASN A 11 4.20 7.05 6.72
N GLU A 12 4.30 7.77 5.59
CA GLU A 12 3.48 7.50 4.42
C GLU A 12 3.72 6.10 3.81
N GLU A 13 4.97 5.63 3.79
CA GLU A 13 5.31 4.26 3.37
C GLU A 13 4.80 3.20 4.36
N ILE A 14 4.96 3.44 5.67
CA ILE A 14 4.46 2.53 6.71
C ILE A 14 2.92 2.46 6.68
N ASP A 15 2.25 3.60 6.51
CA ASP A 15 0.79 3.68 6.40
C ASP A 15 0.28 2.97 5.14
N SER A 16 1.00 3.08 4.03
CA SER A 16 0.71 2.37 2.79
C SER A 16 0.83 0.85 2.95
N ILE A 17 1.87 0.38 3.65
CA ILE A 17 2.06 -1.04 3.97
C ILE A 17 0.97 -1.56 4.91
N ASN A 18 0.63 -0.81 5.96
CA ASN A 18 -0.43 -1.20 6.89
C ASN A 18 -1.78 -1.29 6.17
N SER A 19 -2.09 -0.31 5.31
CA SER A 19 -3.32 -0.29 4.52
C SER A 19 -3.39 -1.45 3.52
N TYR A 20 -2.26 -1.88 2.95
CA TYR A 20 -2.19 -3.10 2.14
C TYR A 20 -2.58 -4.35 2.93
N PHE A 21 -2.05 -4.49 4.15
CA PHE A 21 -2.37 -5.64 5.01
C PHE A 21 -3.84 -5.66 5.42
N GLU A 22 -4.42 -4.51 5.75
CA GLU A 22 -5.86 -4.41 5.99
C GLU A 22 -6.66 -4.84 4.75
N CYS A 23 -6.32 -4.33 3.57
CA CYS A 23 -7.01 -4.66 2.31
C CYS A 23 -7.02 -6.17 2.00
N ILE A 24 -5.88 -6.87 2.14
CA ILE A 24 -5.83 -8.31 1.82
C ILE A 24 -6.58 -9.17 2.83
N THR A 25 -6.81 -8.70 4.06
CA THR A 25 -7.61 -9.43 5.06
C THR A 25 -9.10 -9.45 4.71
N GLU A 26 -9.57 -8.49 3.91
CA GLU A 26 -10.93 -8.44 3.39
C GLU A 26 -11.12 -9.31 2.14
N CYS A 27 -10.03 -9.77 1.52
CA CYS A 27 -10.08 -10.62 0.34
C CYS A 27 -10.63 -12.02 0.66
N SER A 28 -11.68 -12.42 -0.06
CA SER A 28 -12.19 -13.79 -0.04
C SER A 28 -11.11 -14.79 -0.49
N ILE A 29 -11.04 -15.95 0.17
CA ILE A 29 -10.10 -17.04 -0.12
C ILE A 29 -10.68 -18.00 -1.19
N VAL A 30 -11.99 -17.97 -1.40
CA VAL A 30 -12.73 -19.05 -2.09
C VAL A 30 -12.76 -18.85 -3.62
N ASP A 31 -12.81 -17.61 -4.10
CA ASP A 31 -12.73 -17.23 -5.52
C ASP A 31 -12.29 -15.75 -5.63
N GLY A 32 -11.49 -15.41 -6.64
CA GLY A 32 -11.04 -14.02 -6.87
C GLY A 32 -9.94 -13.51 -5.93
N HIS A 33 -9.39 -14.37 -5.06
CA HIS A 33 -8.35 -14.01 -4.08
C HIS A 33 -7.14 -13.32 -4.73
N GLN A 34 -6.67 -13.85 -5.88
CA GLN A 34 -5.53 -13.30 -6.62
C GLN A 34 -5.85 -11.93 -7.26
N GLU A 35 -7.07 -11.72 -7.75
CA GLU A 35 -7.50 -10.43 -8.31
C GLU A 35 -7.61 -9.37 -7.21
N CYS A 36 -8.19 -9.75 -6.06
CA CYS A 36 -8.29 -8.89 -4.89
C CYS A 36 -6.91 -8.47 -4.35
N ILE A 37 -5.99 -9.42 -4.16
CA ILE A 37 -4.61 -9.11 -3.73
C ILE A 37 -3.91 -8.21 -4.76
N SER A 38 -4.04 -8.51 -6.06
CA SER A 38 -3.44 -7.68 -7.11
C SER A 38 -3.94 -6.24 -7.04
N ARG A 39 -5.23 -6.05 -6.78
CA ARG A 39 -5.84 -4.73 -6.63
C ARG A 39 -5.38 -4.01 -5.35
N CYS A 40 -5.25 -4.72 -4.23
CA CYS A 40 -4.67 -4.17 -3.00
C CYS A 40 -3.21 -3.74 -3.20
N LEU A 41 -2.41 -4.54 -3.93
CA LEU A 41 -1.03 -4.19 -4.29
C LEU A 41 -0.99 -2.92 -5.15
N GLU A 42 -1.87 -2.80 -6.14
CA GLU A 42 -1.91 -1.62 -7.02
C GLU A 42 -2.33 -0.34 -6.31
N ILE A 43 -3.25 -0.42 -5.35
CA ILE A 43 -3.77 0.74 -4.61
C ILE A 43 -2.78 1.19 -3.53
N HIS A 44 -2.16 0.24 -2.82
CA HIS A 44 -1.41 0.55 -1.60
C HIS A 44 0.12 0.46 -1.74
N LEU A 45 0.66 -0.37 -2.64
CA LEU A 45 2.12 -0.63 -2.69
C LEU A 45 2.77 -0.31 -4.03
N LYS A 46 2.00 -0.16 -5.12
CA LYS A 46 2.54 0.25 -6.42
C LYS A 46 2.83 1.74 -6.41
N GLY A 47 3.95 2.10 -5.81
CA GLY A 47 4.55 3.42 -5.89
C GLY A 47 4.88 3.78 -7.34
N GLY A 48 4.01 4.58 -7.96
CA GLY A 48 4.31 5.35 -9.16
C GLY A 48 4.49 4.57 -10.46
N ASN A 49 3.38 4.20 -11.12
CA ASN A 49 3.30 4.42 -12.58
C ASN A 49 2.60 5.77 -12.81
N GLN A 50 3.29 6.83 -12.42
CA GLN A 50 3.12 8.16 -12.98
C GLN A 50 4.50 8.57 -13.51
N ASN A 51 5.00 7.79 -14.45
CA ASN A 51 6.15 8.17 -15.27
C ASN A 51 5.62 8.34 -16.69
N GLU A 52 5.35 9.59 -17.08
CA GLU A 52 5.93 10.30 -18.24
C GLU A 52 5.14 11.57 -18.56
#